data_AF-A0AAE3QG20-F1
#
_entry.id   AF-A0AAE3QG20-F1
#
_cell.length_a   1.000
_cell.length_b   1.000
_cell.length_c   1.000
_cell.angle_alpha   90.00
_cell.angle_beta   90.00
_cell.angle_gamma   90.00
#
_symmetry.space_group_name_H-M   'P 1'
#
loop_
_entity.id
_entity.type
_entity.pdbx_description
1 polymer ?
#
loop_
_entity_poly.entity_id
_entity_poly.type
_entity_poly.pdbx_seq_one_letter_code
_entity_poly.pdbx_strand_id
1 'polypeptide(L)'
;MARALAYNGRATDAKAYLDAAVRVAPHGSSSRLLLAGLVYFSLGQFEGAIAALDVIDPKTFNFLNNQQRLFLLAAAHAHLGHAEMSAKSAADLETYRDANGLRAVSYLPFRQPADTARLLTGLTNAGVPDLPFGYRWDSKDRLTGEEIKLLIFGNEVRGRDMDTGETYTRKTGLDGSSGISIGSFSRKGTSKVDGNLICSLWDIAIAMNCATIFRNPNGTRAGRNEYVFVTHEQRVEFSVVE
;
A
#
# COMPACT_ATOMS: atom_id res chain seq x y z
N MET A 1 3.29 13.36 16.75
CA MET A 1 1.86 13.35 17.11
C MET A 1 0.95 13.54 15.90
N ALA A 2 1.00 14.68 15.20
CA ALA A 2 0.09 14.97 14.07
C ALA A 2 0.05 13.90 12.95
N ARG A 3 1.19 13.30 12.56
CA ARG A 3 1.20 12.21 11.57
C ARG A 3 0.41 10.97 12.01
N ALA A 4 0.54 10.58 13.29
CA ALA A 4 -0.21 9.47 13.84
C ALA A 4 -1.70 9.79 13.92
N LEU A 5 -2.08 11.04 14.24
CA LEU A 5 -3.47 11.47 14.22
C LEU A 5 -4.06 11.41 12.80
N ALA A 6 -3.33 11.90 11.79
CA ALA A 6 -3.76 11.86 10.40
C ALA A 6 -4.04 10.43 9.93
N TYR A 7 -3.08 9.51 10.08
CA TYR A 7 -3.30 8.11 9.69
C TYR A 7 -4.41 7.42 10.49
N ASN A 8 -4.66 7.82 11.74
CA ASN A 8 -5.77 7.29 12.55
C ASN A 8 -7.13 7.94 12.26
N GLY A 9 -7.26 8.73 11.19
CA GLY A 9 -8.53 9.36 10.83
C GLY A 9 -8.89 10.60 11.62
N ARG A 10 -7.95 11.12 12.40
CA ARG A 10 -8.11 12.33 13.22
C ARG A 10 -7.41 13.51 12.54
N ALA A 11 -7.65 13.68 11.24
CA ALA A 11 -7.00 14.70 10.43
C ALA A 11 -7.31 16.12 10.91
N THR A 12 -8.52 16.37 11.43
CA THR A 12 -8.90 17.65 12.07
C THR A 12 -8.00 17.98 13.25
N ASP A 13 -7.74 17.01 14.14
CA ASP A 13 -6.84 17.20 15.28
C ASP A 13 -5.40 17.37 14.82
N ALA A 14 -4.98 16.60 13.82
CA ALA A 14 -3.66 16.74 13.21
C ALA A 14 -3.44 18.15 12.64
N LYS A 15 -4.48 18.74 12.02
CA LYS A 15 -4.47 20.11 11.51
C LYS A 15 -4.24 21.14 12.61
N ALA A 16 -4.90 21.00 13.75
CA ALA A 16 -4.69 21.92 14.89
C ALA A 16 -3.22 21.97 15.34
N TYR A 17 -2.55 20.81 15.38
CA TYR A 17 -1.11 20.74 15.67
C TYR A 17 -0.24 21.35 14.57
N LEU A 18 -0.61 21.19 13.30
CA LEU A 18 0.10 21.81 12.18
C LEU A 18 -0.02 23.34 12.24
N ASP A 19 -1.22 23.87 12.48
CA ASP A 19 -1.46 25.31 12.59
C ASP A 19 -0.65 25.92 13.74
N ALA A 20 -0.57 25.21 14.89
CA ALA A 20 0.28 25.62 16.00
C ALA A 20 1.78 25.61 15.63
N ALA A 21 2.24 24.59 14.89
CA ALA A 21 3.63 24.49 14.46
C ALA A 21 4.03 25.58 13.45
N VAL A 22 3.13 25.98 12.56
CA VAL A 22 3.35 27.06 11.59
C VAL A 22 3.55 28.41 12.29
N ARG A 23 2.83 28.68 13.38
CA ARG A 23 3.00 29.92 14.17
C ARG A 23 4.40 30.04 14.78
N VAL A 24 5.00 28.91 15.15
CA VAL A 24 6.34 28.87 15.75
C VAL A 24 7.45 28.90 14.69
N ALA A 25 7.25 28.18 13.59
CA ALA A 25 8.22 28.09 12.50
C ALA A 25 7.48 28.08 11.15
N PRO A 26 7.28 29.25 10.52
CA PRO A 26 6.47 29.38 9.30
C PRO A 26 7.03 28.60 8.11
N HIS A 27 8.35 28.54 7.98
CA HIS A 27 9.04 27.74 6.96
C HIS A 27 9.29 26.33 7.52
N GLY A 28 8.31 25.45 7.31
CA GLY A 28 8.42 24.05 7.70
C GLY A 28 9.47 23.29 6.88
N SER A 29 10.02 22.22 7.45
CA SER A 29 10.82 21.26 6.69
C SER A 29 9.96 20.52 5.66
N SER A 30 10.58 19.90 4.65
CA SER A 30 9.89 19.04 3.68
C SER A 30 9.02 17.97 4.37
N SER A 31 9.48 17.40 5.48
CA SER A 31 8.68 16.43 6.25
C SER A 31 7.41 17.02 6.87
N ARG A 32 7.43 18.31 7.25
CA ARG A 32 6.26 19.03 7.75
C ARG A 32 5.30 19.35 6.60
N LEU A 33 5.82 19.70 5.43
CA LEU A 33 5.04 19.93 4.22
C LEU A 33 4.34 18.65 3.72
N LEU A 34 5.04 17.50 3.71
CA LEU A 34 4.41 16.21 3.42
C LEU A 34 3.31 15.86 4.41
N LEU A 35 3.53 16.15 5.70
CA LEU A 35 2.49 15.95 6.71
C LEU A 35 1.29 16.88 6.50
N ALA A 36 1.52 18.14 6.11
CA ALA A 36 0.44 19.07 5.78
C ALA A 36 -0.35 18.58 4.56
N GLY A 37 0.34 18.13 3.51
CA GLY A 37 -0.26 17.49 2.34
C GLY A 37 -1.16 16.30 2.71
N LEU A 38 -0.64 15.39 3.54
CA LEU A 38 -1.39 14.24 4.06
C LEU A 38 -2.66 14.67 4.82
N VAL A 39 -2.55 15.65 5.72
CA VAL A 39 -3.67 16.13 6.52
C VAL A 39 -4.74 16.80 5.66
N TYR A 40 -4.33 17.70 4.76
CA TYR A 40 -5.26 18.35 3.83
C TYR A 40 -5.95 17.33 2.91
N PHE A 41 -5.21 16.33 2.43
CA PHE A 41 -5.78 15.26 1.62
C PHE A 41 -6.84 14.46 2.36
N SER A 42 -6.57 14.02 3.60
CA SER A 42 -7.55 13.32 4.44
C SER A 42 -8.81 14.17 4.71
N LEU A 43 -8.66 15.50 4.79
CA LEU A 43 -9.79 16.43 4.94
C LEU A 43 -10.54 16.72 3.63
N GLY A 44 -10.10 16.17 2.50
CA GLY A 44 -10.64 16.48 1.17
C GLY A 44 -10.29 17.90 0.67
N GLN A 45 -9.33 18.57 1.30
CA GLN A 45 -8.86 19.91 0.95
C GLN A 45 -7.73 19.80 -0.08
N PHE A 46 -8.07 19.39 -1.31
CA PHE A 46 -7.08 18.99 -2.32
C PHE A 46 -6.17 20.13 -2.78
N GLU A 47 -6.68 21.36 -2.90
CA GLU A 47 -5.89 22.54 -3.23
C GLU A 47 -4.81 22.80 -2.17
N GLY A 48 -5.18 22.68 -0.89
CA GLY A 48 -4.25 22.81 0.23
C GLY A 48 -3.23 21.68 0.24
N ALA A 49 -3.63 20.46 -0.11
CA ALA A 49 -2.73 19.32 -0.22
C ALA A 49 -1.67 19.56 -1.31
N ILE A 50 -2.09 20.00 -2.50
CA ILE A 50 -1.21 20.33 -3.61
C ILE A 50 -0.25 21.46 -3.22
N ALA A 51 -0.77 22.56 -2.67
CA ALA A 51 0.05 23.71 -2.28
C ALA A 51 1.16 23.33 -1.27
N ALA A 52 0.87 22.41 -0.34
CA ALA A 52 1.86 21.92 0.61
C ALA A 52 2.88 20.97 -0.04
N LEU A 53 2.46 20.12 -0.98
CA LEU A 53 3.30 19.06 -1.55
C LEU A 53 4.16 19.56 -2.72
N ASP A 54 3.64 20.44 -3.56
CA ASP A 54 4.28 20.80 -4.83
C ASP A 54 5.57 21.59 -4.63
N VAL A 55 5.62 22.43 -3.59
CA VAL A 55 6.79 23.24 -3.22
C VAL A 55 7.97 22.44 -2.65
N ILE A 56 7.80 21.14 -2.40
CA ILE A 56 8.85 20.30 -1.84
C ILE A 56 9.87 19.95 -2.94
N ASP A 57 11.15 20.29 -2.72
CA ASP A 57 12.25 19.78 -3.53
C ASP A 57 12.42 18.26 -3.28
N PRO A 58 12.21 17.40 -4.29
CA PRO A 58 12.33 15.94 -4.15
C PRO A 58 13.71 15.48 -3.64
N LYS A 59 14.77 16.27 -3.86
CA LYS A 59 16.14 15.95 -3.40
C LYS A 59 16.26 15.99 -1.87
N THR A 60 15.33 16.64 -1.19
CA THR A 60 15.28 16.69 0.28
C THR A 60 14.63 15.45 0.90
N PHE A 61 14.09 14.55 0.07
CA PHE A 61 13.41 13.33 0.50
C PHE A 61 14.22 12.06 0.25
N ASN A 62 13.99 11.10 1.14
CA ASN A 62 14.28 9.71 0.83
C ASN A 62 13.22 9.18 -0.16
N PHE A 63 13.52 8.03 -0.74
CA PHE A 63 12.68 7.34 -1.71
C PHE A 63 11.20 7.24 -1.28
N LEU A 64 10.94 6.77 -0.05
CA LEU A 64 9.58 6.54 0.48
C LEU A 64 8.78 7.84 0.61
N ASN A 65 9.36 8.89 1.20
CA ASN A 65 8.68 10.17 1.38
C ASN A 65 8.33 10.80 0.02
N ASN A 66 9.18 10.63 -0.98
CA ASN A 66 8.89 11.15 -2.31
C ASN A 66 7.77 10.37 -3.01
N GLN A 67 7.70 9.05 -2.87
CA GLN A 67 6.57 8.27 -3.37
C GLN A 67 5.26 8.62 -2.68
N GLN A 68 5.26 8.78 -1.35
CA GLN A 68 4.08 9.25 -0.60
C GLN A 68 3.59 10.61 -1.13
N ARG A 69 4.51 11.56 -1.33
CA ARG A 69 4.21 12.86 -1.94
C ARG A 69 3.55 12.70 -3.30
N LEU A 70 4.14 11.90 -4.19
CA LEU A 70 3.65 11.73 -5.56
C LEU A 70 2.30 11.00 -5.63
N PHE A 71 2.06 9.98 -4.79
CA PHE A 71 0.73 9.34 -4.68
C PHE A 71 -0.34 10.35 -4.26
N LEU A 72 -0.06 11.18 -3.26
CA LEU A 72 -0.98 12.22 -2.80
C LEU A 72 -1.20 13.31 -3.87
N LEU A 73 -0.15 13.74 -4.58
CA LEU A 73 -0.25 14.72 -5.65
C LEU A 73 -1.08 14.20 -6.83
N ALA A 74 -0.78 13.01 -7.33
CA ALA A 74 -1.53 12.39 -8.42
C ALA A 74 -3.02 12.29 -8.06
N ALA A 75 -3.34 11.76 -6.89
CA ALA A 75 -4.72 11.65 -6.42
C ALA A 75 -5.40 13.02 -6.24
N ALA A 76 -4.73 14.00 -5.62
CA ALA A 76 -5.30 15.32 -5.38
C ALA A 76 -5.57 16.09 -6.69
N HIS A 77 -4.62 16.06 -7.63
CA HIS A 77 -4.83 16.66 -8.95
C HIS A 77 -5.98 16.00 -9.70
N ALA A 78 -6.09 14.67 -9.64
CA ALA A 78 -7.20 13.95 -10.27
C ALA A 78 -8.56 14.34 -9.69
N HIS A 79 -8.69 14.50 -8.37
CA HIS A 79 -9.94 14.95 -7.74
C HIS A 79 -10.37 16.35 -8.17
N LEU A 80 -9.41 17.22 -8.53
CA LEU A 80 -9.69 18.58 -9.04
C LEU A 80 -9.86 18.64 -10.56
N GLY A 81 -9.74 17.51 -11.27
CA GLY A 81 -9.80 17.49 -12.73
C GLY A 81 -8.55 18.07 -13.42
N HIS A 82 -7.43 18.23 -12.71
CA HIS A 82 -6.15 18.70 -13.25
C HIS A 82 -5.44 17.58 -14.02
N ALA A 83 -6.02 17.12 -15.13
CA ALA A 83 -5.59 15.92 -15.86
C ALA A 83 -4.09 15.90 -16.22
N GLU A 84 -3.55 17.01 -16.72
CA GLU A 84 -2.13 17.11 -17.10
C GLU A 84 -1.19 16.93 -15.90
N MET A 85 -1.47 17.61 -14.79
CA MET A 85 -0.64 17.53 -13.57
C MET A 85 -0.78 16.19 -12.85
N SER A 86 -1.98 15.59 -12.93
CA SER A 86 -2.24 14.24 -12.47
C SER A 86 -1.41 13.22 -13.25
N ALA A 87 -1.44 13.30 -14.59
CA ALA A 87 -0.67 12.43 -15.47
C ALA A 87 0.84 12.60 -15.29
N LYS A 88 1.31 13.84 -15.10
CA LYS A 88 2.71 14.12 -14.76
C LYS A 88 3.13 13.44 -13.46
N SER A 89 2.33 13.59 -12.40
CA SER A 89 2.63 12.96 -11.09
C SER A 89 2.62 11.43 -11.18
N ALA A 90 1.71 10.86 -11.98
CA ALA A 90 1.68 9.42 -12.26
C ALA A 90 2.92 8.95 -13.05
N ALA A 91 3.34 9.69 -14.08
CA ALA A 91 4.56 9.40 -14.82
C ALA A 91 5.81 9.49 -13.92
N ASP A 92 5.87 10.48 -13.03
CA ASP A 92 6.95 10.59 -12.05
C ASP A 92 6.99 9.39 -11.10
N LEU A 93 5.83 8.85 -10.67
CA LEU A 93 5.76 7.64 -9.84
C LEU A 93 6.37 6.41 -10.53
N GLU A 94 6.16 6.24 -11.83
CA GLU A 94 6.69 5.10 -12.59
C GLU A 94 8.23 5.05 -12.59
N THR A 95 8.88 6.20 -12.44
CA THR A 95 10.35 6.26 -12.28
C THR A 95 10.86 5.59 -10.99
N TYR A 96 9.97 5.36 -10.02
CA TYR A 96 10.27 4.74 -8.71
C TYR A 96 9.82 3.27 -8.59
N ARG A 97 9.63 2.58 -9.73
CA ARG A 97 9.07 1.22 -9.91
C ARG A 97 7.55 1.13 -9.75
N ASP A 98 6.92 0.56 -10.77
CA ASP A 98 5.53 0.10 -10.93
C ASP A 98 4.57 0.66 -9.88
N ALA A 99 4.09 1.88 -10.14
CA ALA A 99 3.13 2.53 -9.26
C ALA A 99 1.81 1.78 -9.30
N ASN A 100 1.28 1.44 -8.13
CA ASN A 100 -0.02 0.78 -8.05
C ASN A 100 -0.74 1.11 -6.73
N GLY A 101 -2.06 0.92 -6.73
CA GLY A 101 -2.91 1.16 -5.56
C GLY A 101 -2.48 0.35 -4.32
N LEU A 102 -2.06 -0.91 -4.49
CA LEU A 102 -1.57 -1.74 -3.37
C LEU A 102 -0.27 -1.18 -2.75
N ARG A 103 0.64 -0.63 -3.55
CA ARG A 103 1.81 0.13 -3.07
C ARG A 103 1.37 1.36 -2.30
N ALA A 104 0.41 2.12 -2.86
CA ALA A 104 -0.07 3.35 -2.27
C ALA A 104 -0.66 3.12 -0.87
N VAL A 105 -1.52 2.11 -0.70
CA VAL A 105 -2.12 1.78 0.61
C VAL A 105 -1.11 1.20 1.59
N SER A 106 -0.06 0.54 1.11
CA SER A 106 1.04 0.06 1.96
C SER A 106 1.87 1.22 2.51
N TYR A 107 2.07 2.28 1.74
CA TYR A 107 2.86 3.45 2.14
C TYR A 107 2.03 4.54 2.82
N LEU A 108 0.73 4.59 2.59
CA LEU A 108 -0.22 5.52 3.20
C LEU A 108 -1.29 4.70 3.95
N PRO A 109 -0.95 4.12 5.12
CA PRO A 109 -1.82 3.20 5.85
C PRO A 109 -2.92 3.95 6.61
N PHE A 110 -3.86 4.54 5.87
CA PHE A 110 -5.01 5.20 6.45
C PHE A 110 -5.90 4.20 7.19
N ARG A 111 -6.22 4.52 8.44
CA ARG A 111 -7.13 3.74 9.27
C ARG A 111 -8.58 3.94 8.86
N GLN A 112 -8.93 5.13 8.37
CA GLN A 112 -10.28 5.45 7.92
C GLN A 112 -10.50 4.96 6.50
N PRO A 113 -11.53 4.11 6.26
CA PRO A 113 -11.82 3.60 4.93
C PRO A 113 -12.07 4.71 3.89
N ALA A 114 -12.65 5.84 4.32
CA ALA A 114 -12.91 6.98 3.44
C ALA A 114 -11.63 7.61 2.87
N ASP A 115 -10.54 7.64 3.63
CA ASP A 115 -9.26 8.19 3.18
C ASP A 115 -8.58 7.26 2.17
N THR A 116 -8.60 5.95 2.45
CA THR A 116 -8.13 4.93 1.50
C THR A 116 -8.92 4.95 0.20
N ALA A 117 -10.25 5.04 0.29
CA ALA A 117 -11.11 5.15 -0.88
C ALA A 117 -10.80 6.42 -1.68
N ARG A 118 -10.64 7.57 -1.02
CA ARG A 118 -10.26 8.83 -1.65
C ARG A 118 -8.92 8.72 -2.37
N LEU A 119 -7.92 8.09 -1.75
CA LEU A 119 -6.62 7.83 -2.37
C LEU A 119 -6.78 6.97 -3.63
N LEU A 120 -7.40 5.80 -3.50
CA LEU A 120 -7.55 4.85 -4.61
C LEU A 120 -8.37 5.43 -5.76
N THR A 121 -9.48 6.11 -5.49
CA THR A 121 -10.28 6.79 -6.53
C THR A 121 -9.45 7.85 -7.28
N GLY A 122 -8.69 8.67 -6.55
CA GLY A 122 -7.83 9.68 -7.19
C GLY A 122 -6.75 9.04 -8.05
N LEU A 123 -6.12 7.97 -7.58
CA LEU A 123 -5.10 7.23 -8.33
C LEU A 123 -5.67 6.55 -9.58
N THR A 124 -6.84 5.92 -9.48
CA THR A 124 -7.53 5.35 -10.64
C THR A 124 -7.86 6.42 -11.67
N ASN A 125 -8.36 7.58 -11.25
CA ASN A 125 -8.62 8.71 -12.14
C ASN A 125 -7.34 9.30 -12.75
N ALA A 126 -6.20 9.15 -12.06
CA ALA A 126 -4.87 9.51 -12.56
C ALA A 126 -4.27 8.48 -13.54
N GLY A 127 -4.95 7.35 -13.78
CA GLY A 127 -4.46 6.26 -14.62
C GLY A 127 -3.48 5.32 -13.93
N VAL A 128 -3.29 5.44 -12.60
CA VAL A 128 -2.46 4.51 -11.83
C VAL A 128 -3.25 3.21 -11.62
N PRO A 129 -2.69 2.03 -11.99
CA PRO A 129 -3.37 0.77 -11.83
C PRO A 129 -3.61 0.47 -10.36
N ASP A 130 -4.66 -0.28 -10.10
CA ASP A 130 -5.13 -0.56 -8.75
C ASP A 130 -4.28 -1.67 -8.08
N LEU A 131 -3.87 -2.65 -8.87
CA LEU A 131 -2.92 -3.72 -8.55
C LEU A 131 -1.85 -3.87 -9.64
N PRO A 132 -0.66 -4.42 -9.31
CA PRO A 132 0.36 -4.71 -10.30
C PRO A 132 0.04 -5.95 -11.14
N PHE A 133 0.86 -6.20 -12.17
CA PHE A 133 0.83 -7.41 -13.02
C PHE A 133 -0.49 -7.68 -13.75
N GLY A 134 -1.33 -6.65 -13.94
CA GLY A 134 -2.61 -6.77 -14.62
C GLY A 134 -3.74 -7.39 -13.77
N TYR A 135 -3.51 -7.61 -12.48
CA TYR A 135 -4.58 -7.95 -11.55
C TYR A 135 -5.49 -6.74 -11.29
N ARG A 136 -6.71 -6.98 -10.78
CA ARG A 136 -7.65 -5.92 -10.39
C ARG A 136 -8.40 -6.24 -9.10
N TRP A 137 -8.78 -5.22 -8.34
CA TRP A 137 -9.54 -5.34 -7.09
C TRP A 137 -10.93 -5.95 -7.27
N ASP A 138 -11.53 -5.73 -8.43
CA ASP A 138 -12.90 -6.14 -8.76
C ASP A 138 -12.98 -7.52 -9.44
N SER A 139 -11.84 -8.20 -9.58
CA SER A 139 -11.84 -9.56 -10.12
C SER A 139 -12.62 -10.50 -9.21
N LYS A 140 -13.48 -11.32 -9.82
CA LYS A 140 -14.21 -12.42 -9.16
C LYS A 140 -13.30 -13.47 -8.52
N ASP A 141 -12.06 -13.58 -9.00
CA ASP A 141 -11.10 -14.57 -8.51
C ASP A 141 -10.35 -14.07 -7.28
N ARG A 142 -10.52 -12.80 -6.89
CA ARG A 142 -9.92 -12.23 -5.69
C ARG A 142 -10.61 -12.77 -4.44
N LEU A 143 -9.81 -13.22 -3.47
CA LEU A 143 -10.32 -13.69 -2.20
C LEU A 143 -10.77 -12.53 -1.30
N THR A 144 -11.84 -12.78 -0.55
CA THR A 144 -12.31 -11.98 0.57
C THR A 144 -11.43 -12.19 1.81
N GLY A 145 -11.51 -11.28 2.78
CA GLY A 145 -10.79 -11.42 4.05
C GLY A 145 -11.09 -12.73 4.80
N GLU A 146 -12.33 -13.21 4.75
CA GLU A 146 -12.73 -14.47 5.39
C GLU A 146 -12.10 -15.68 4.69
N GLU A 147 -12.14 -15.73 3.36
CA GLU A 147 -11.49 -16.77 2.57
C GLU A 147 -9.97 -16.77 2.78
N ILE A 148 -9.34 -15.59 2.81
CA ILE A 148 -7.92 -15.45 3.13
C ILE A 148 -7.63 -16.01 4.53
N LYS A 149 -8.45 -15.67 5.52
CA LYS A 149 -8.25 -16.14 6.89
C LYS A 149 -8.30 -17.66 6.97
N LEU A 150 -9.32 -18.28 6.37
CA LEU A 150 -9.48 -19.73 6.33
C LEU A 150 -8.37 -20.44 5.56
N LEU A 151 -7.92 -19.86 4.44
CA LEU A 151 -6.89 -20.44 3.60
C LEU A 151 -5.52 -20.43 4.28
N ILE A 152 -5.22 -19.38 5.03
CA ILE A 152 -3.87 -19.09 5.51
C ILE A 152 -3.65 -19.40 6.99
N PHE A 153 -4.57 -18.98 7.87
CA PHE A 153 -4.31 -18.99 9.30
C PHE A 153 -4.54 -20.40 9.86
N GLY A 154 -3.54 -20.92 10.56
CA GLY A 154 -3.47 -22.31 10.99
C GLY A 154 -2.84 -23.25 9.96
N ASN A 155 -2.51 -22.76 8.75
CA ASN A 155 -2.04 -23.59 7.65
C ASN A 155 -0.59 -23.31 7.27
N GLU A 156 0.01 -24.30 6.60
CA GLU A 156 1.22 -24.13 5.81
C GLU A 156 0.85 -24.08 4.33
N VAL A 157 1.51 -23.22 3.57
CA VAL A 157 1.38 -23.13 2.11
C VAL A 157 2.76 -23.28 1.46
N ARG A 158 2.77 -23.89 0.27
CA ARG A 158 3.98 -24.08 -0.53
C ARG A 158 3.70 -23.77 -1.99
N GLY A 159 4.71 -23.28 -2.68
CA GLY A 159 4.67 -22.99 -4.10
C GLY A 159 5.95 -22.35 -4.59
N ARG A 160 5.86 -21.33 -5.44
CA ARG A 160 7.03 -20.67 -6.03
C ARG A 160 6.80 -19.18 -6.28
N ASP A 161 7.87 -18.42 -6.20
CA ASP A 161 7.91 -17.07 -6.76
C ASP A 161 7.82 -17.16 -8.29
N MET A 162 6.91 -16.40 -8.91
CA MET A 162 6.64 -16.53 -10.34
C MET A 162 7.69 -15.83 -11.21
N ASP A 163 8.52 -14.95 -10.64
CA ASP A 163 9.50 -14.19 -11.38
C ASP A 163 10.89 -14.84 -11.28
N THR A 164 11.25 -15.42 -10.12
CA THR A 164 12.52 -16.13 -9.92
C THR A 164 12.43 -17.65 -10.04
N GLY A 165 11.23 -18.24 -9.90
CA GLY A 165 11.01 -19.68 -9.83
C GLY A 165 11.47 -20.32 -8.51
N GLU A 166 11.96 -19.53 -7.55
CA GLU A 166 12.42 -20.04 -6.27
C GLU A 166 11.27 -20.64 -5.45
N THR A 167 11.59 -21.67 -4.68
CA THR A 167 10.59 -22.31 -3.81
C THR A 167 10.12 -21.34 -2.72
N TYR A 168 8.81 -21.22 -2.60
CA TYR A 168 8.14 -20.45 -1.57
C TYR A 168 7.51 -21.38 -0.53
N THR A 169 7.69 -21.05 0.74
CA THR A 169 6.95 -21.65 1.84
C THR A 169 6.47 -20.57 2.79
N ARG A 170 5.28 -20.75 3.36
CA ARG A 170 4.77 -19.90 4.41
C ARG A 170 3.98 -20.71 5.42
N LYS A 171 4.23 -20.48 6.70
CA LYS A 171 3.44 -21.04 7.80
C LYS A 171 2.87 -19.88 8.61
N THR A 172 1.56 -19.93 8.89
CA THR A 172 0.90 -18.91 9.70
C THR A 172 0.08 -19.57 10.79
N GLY A 173 0.40 -19.27 12.05
CA GLY A 173 -0.38 -19.69 13.21
C GLY A 173 -1.75 -19.03 13.25
N LEU A 174 -2.66 -19.61 14.03
CA LEU A 174 -4.00 -19.04 14.27
C LEU A 174 -3.95 -17.66 14.96
N ASP A 175 -2.88 -17.43 15.74
CA ASP A 175 -2.58 -16.17 16.41
C ASP A 175 -1.97 -15.11 15.47
N GLY A 176 -1.71 -15.47 14.21
CA GLY A 176 -1.07 -14.61 13.23
C GLY A 176 0.45 -14.64 13.26
N SER A 177 1.10 -15.45 14.11
CA SER A 177 2.54 -15.68 14.02
C SER A 177 2.88 -16.28 12.65
N SER A 178 3.81 -15.69 11.91
CA SER A 178 4.10 -16.09 10.53
C SER A 178 5.58 -16.26 10.26
N GLY A 179 5.91 -17.25 9.44
CA GLY A 179 7.23 -17.41 8.84
C GLY A 179 7.12 -17.63 7.34
N ILE A 180 8.04 -17.03 6.57
CA ILE A 180 8.17 -17.26 5.14
C ILE A 180 9.59 -17.68 4.79
N SER A 181 9.73 -18.46 3.73
CA SER A 181 11.00 -18.72 3.06
C SER A 181 10.83 -18.64 1.55
N ILE A 182 11.78 -17.98 0.88
CA ILE A 182 11.87 -17.87 -0.58
C ILE A 182 13.31 -18.17 -0.97
N GLY A 183 13.55 -19.29 -1.64
CA GLY A 183 14.92 -19.74 -1.93
C GLY A 183 15.74 -19.90 -0.64
N SER A 184 16.86 -19.17 -0.53
CA SER A 184 17.72 -19.15 0.67
C SER A 184 17.29 -18.15 1.74
N PHE A 185 16.35 -17.26 1.42
CA PHE A 185 15.87 -16.20 2.30
C PHE A 185 14.76 -16.72 3.21
N SER A 186 14.78 -16.31 4.49
CA SER A 186 13.66 -16.54 5.40
C SER A 186 13.40 -15.35 6.33
N ARG A 187 12.15 -15.18 6.76
CA ARG A 187 11.70 -14.12 7.66
C ARG A 187 10.67 -14.65 8.63
N LYS A 188 10.61 -14.06 9.82
CA LYS A 188 9.51 -14.25 10.78
C LYS A 188 8.78 -12.94 10.99
N GLY A 189 7.54 -13.01 11.43
CA GLY A 189 6.70 -11.83 11.59
C GLY A 189 5.33 -12.13 12.13
N THR A 190 4.44 -11.15 12.00
CA THR A 190 3.03 -11.29 12.35
C THR A 190 2.18 -10.87 11.17
N SER A 191 1.22 -11.71 10.80
CA SER A 191 0.22 -11.43 9.77
C SER A 191 -1.15 -11.16 10.39
N LYS A 192 -1.89 -10.25 9.76
CA LYS A 192 -3.30 -9.99 10.04
C LYS A 192 -4.08 -9.86 8.74
N VAL A 193 -5.38 -10.10 8.78
CA VAL A 193 -6.29 -9.74 7.69
C VAL A 193 -6.81 -8.32 7.94
N ASP A 194 -6.75 -7.48 6.91
CA ASP A 194 -7.26 -6.11 6.92
C ASP A 194 -8.11 -5.89 5.66
N GLY A 195 -9.44 -5.89 5.83
CA GLY A 195 -10.37 -6.01 4.71
C GLY A 195 -10.11 -7.28 3.90
N ASN A 196 -9.87 -7.12 2.59
CA ASN A 196 -9.53 -8.22 1.67
C ASN A 196 -8.03 -8.32 1.39
N LEU A 197 -7.20 -7.89 2.34
CA LEU A 197 -5.75 -7.98 2.29
C LEU A 197 -5.24 -8.83 3.44
N ILE A 198 -4.11 -9.49 3.20
CA ILE A 198 -3.26 -10.00 4.26
C ILE A 198 -2.02 -9.13 4.39
N CYS A 199 -1.83 -8.58 5.57
CA CYS A 199 -0.78 -7.63 5.88
C CYS A 199 0.16 -8.23 6.91
N SER A 200 1.45 -8.25 6.60
CA SER A 200 2.49 -8.88 7.41
C SER A 200 3.58 -7.90 7.80
N LEU A 201 3.90 -7.86 9.10
CA LEU A 201 5.05 -7.14 9.63
C LEU A 201 6.16 -8.15 9.87
N TRP A 202 7.19 -8.12 9.03
CA TRP A 202 8.37 -8.98 9.13
C TRP A 202 9.41 -8.37 10.08
N ASP A 203 10.20 -9.22 10.72
CA ASP A 203 11.23 -8.90 11.73
C ASP A 203 12.20 -7.77 11.37
N ILE A 204 12.56 -7.61 10.09
CA ILE A 204 13.43 -6.53 9.61
C ILE A 204 12.70 -5.45 8.79
N ALA A 205 11.37 -5.55 8.67
CA ALA A 205 10.59 -4.63 7.86
C ALA A 205 10.23 -3.38 8.66
N ILE A 206 10.50 -2.21 8.07
CA ILE A 206 10.09 -0.91 8.61
C ILE A 206 8.65 -0.54 8.26
N ALA A 207 7.99 -1.34 7.42
CA ALA A 207 6.64 -1.13 6.94
C ALA A 207 5.88 -2.46 6.84
N MET A 208 4.56 -2.36 6.91
CA MET A 208 3.65 -3.47 6.68
C MET A 208 3.70 -3.88 5.21
N ASN A 209 3.94 -5.16 4.92
CA ASN A 209 3.84 -5.69 3.56
C ASN A 209 2.47 -6.35 3.38
N CYS A 210 1.62 -5.76 2.53
CA CYS A 210 0.30 -6.28 2.26
C CYS A 210 0.25 -6.99 0.91
N ALA A 211 -0.52 -8.08 0.86
CA ALA A 211 -0.84 -8.83 -0.33
C ALA A 211 -2.35 -9.02 -0.43
N THR A 212 -2.83 -9.14 -1.66
CA THR A 212 -4.13 -9.75 -1.96
C THR A 212 -3.91 -11.16 -2.49
N ILE A 213 -4.92 -12.02 -2.37
CA ILE A 213 -4.84 -13.40 -2.88
C ILE A 213 -5.86 -13.58 -3.98
N PHE A 214 -5.46 -14.23 -5.06
CA PHE A 214 -6.34 -14.65 -6.14
C PHE A 214 -6.38 -16.16 -6.24
N ARG A 215 -7.53 -16.70 -6.63
CA ARG A 215 -7.64 -18.05 -7.18
C ARG A 215 -6.94 -18.06 -8.54
N ASN A 216 -6.25 -19.16 -8.85
CA ASN A 216 -5.75 -19.44 -10.17
C ASN A 216 -6.65 -20.50 -10.83
N PRO A 217 -7.52 -20.12 -11.79
CA PRO A 217 -8.45 -21.06 -12.43
C PRO A 217 -7.75 -22.22 -13.14
N ASN A 218 -6.50 -22.04 -13.54
CA ASN A 218 -5.67 -23.06 -14.19
C ASN A 218 -4.73 -23.77 -13.19
N GLY A 219 -4.79 -23.39 -11.91
CA GLY A 219 -3.96 -23.94 -10.86
C GLY A 219 -4.41 -25.33 -10.46
N THR A 220 -3.45 -26.16 -10.05
CA THR A 220 -3.73 -27.50 -9.53
C THR A 220 -2.95 -27.73 -8.25
N ARG A 221 -3.50 -28.59 -7.38
CA ARG A 221 -2.83 -29.03 -6.16
C ARG A 221 -1.44 -29.61 -6.42
N ALA A 222 -1.34 -30.47 -7.44
CA ALA A 222 -0.08 -31.09 -7.86
C ALA A 222 0.93 -30.04 -8.36
N GLY A 223 0.46 -29.02 -9.06
CA GLY A 223 1.27 -27.88 -9.50
C GLY A 223 1.67 -26.91 -8.39
N ARG A 224 1.04 -27.01 -7.21
CA ARG A 224 1.19 -26.09 -6.06
C ARG A 224 0.93 -24.63 -6.42
N ASN A 225 -0.11 -24.40 -7.21
CA ASN A 225 -0.38 -23.10 -7.82
C ASN A 225 -1.88 -22.77 -7.93
N GLU A 226 -2.69 -23.32 -7.02
CA GLU A 226 -4.15 -23.05 -6.94
C GLU A 226 -4.47 -21.59 -6.60
N TYR A 227 -3.52 -20.89 -5.98
CA TYR A 227 -3.66 -19.51 -5.55
C TYR A 227 -2.42 -18.70 -5.89
N VAL A 228 -2.58 -17.38 -5.94
CA VAL A 228 -1.49 -16.42 -6.16
C VAL A 228 -1.55 -15.32 -5.10
N PHE A 229 -0.48 -15.16 -4.32
CA PHE A 229 -0.25 -13.92 -3.58
C PHE A 229 0.19 -12.85 -4.58
N VAL A 230 -0.43 -11.67 -4.51
CA VAL A 230 0.00 -10.48 -5.25
C VAL A 230 0.34 -9.41 -4.22
N THR A 231 1.64 -9.13 -4.05
CA THR A 231 2.12 -7.96 -3.32
C THR A 231 2.25 -6.78 -4.28
N HIS A 232 2.70 -5.63 -3.78
CA HIS A 232 2.98 -4.46 -4.61
C HIS A 232 4.24 -4.58 -5.49
N GLU A 233 4.96 -5.71 -5.40
CA GLU A 233 6.25 -5.94 -6.09
C GLU A 233 6.51 -7.38 -6.54
N GLN A 234 5.75 -8.37 -6.06
CA GLN A 234 5.97 -9.78 -6.33
C GLN A 234 4.65 -10.53 -6.47
N ARG A 235 4.72 -11.66 -7.17
CA ARG A 235 3.64 -12.64 -7.27
C ARG A 235 4.15 -14.04 -6.99
N VAL A 236 3.45 -14.74 -6.10
CA VAL A 236 3.84 -16.08 -5.63
C VAL A 236 2.66 -17.02 -5.82
N GLU A 237 2.85 -18.04 -6.63
CA GLU A 237 1.88 -19.14 -6.75
C GLU A 237 2.03 -20.08 -5.56
N PHE A 238 0.91 -20.61 -5.04
CA PHE A 238 0.93 -21.55 -3.93
C PHE A 238 -0.32 -22.44 -3.85
N SER A 239 -0.19 -23.49 -3.04
CA SER A 239 -1.27 -24.33 -2.52
C SER A 239 -1.07 -24.58 -1.02
N VAL A 240 -2.15 -24.90 -0.30
CA VAL A 240 -2.09 -25.35 1.11
C VAL A 240 -1.45 -26.74 1.19
N VAL A 241 -0.66 -26.98 2.22
CA VAL A 241 -0.09 -28.31 2.53
C VAL A 241 -1.09 -29.07 3.40
N GLU A 242 -1.28 -30.36 3.12
CA GLU A 242 -2.09 -31.27 3.95
C GLU A 242 -1.34 -31.75 5.18
#